data_AF-A0A6V7K121-F1
#
_entry.id   AF-A0A6V7K121-F1
#
_cell.length_a   1.000
_cell.length_b   1.000
_cell.length_c   1.000
_cell.angle_alpha   90.00
_cell.angle_beta   90.00
_cell.angle_gamma   90.00
#
_symmetry.space_group_name_H-M   'P 1'
#
loop_
_entity.id
_entity.type
_entity.pdbx_description
1 polymer ?
#
loop_
_entity_poly.entity_id
_entity_poly.type
_entity_poly.pdbx_seq_one_letter_code
_entity_poly.pdbx_strand_id
1 'polypeptide(L)' 'GGLKALVWTDTIQISVICGGLCIIIVLGLRAAGGLFEVFRIADEGGRLILF' A
#
# COMPACT_ATOMS: atom_id res chain seq x y z
N GLY A 1 -34.19 -1.07 3.49
CA GLY A 1 -33.36 -2.17 2.97
C GLY A 1 -32.12 -1.69 2.22
N GLY A 2 -32.30 -0.83 1.20
CA GLY A 2 -31.23 -0.48 0.24
C GLY A 2 -29.98 0.18 0.81
N LEU A 3 -30.08 1.17 1.70
CA LEU A 3 -28.90 1.88 2.22
C LEU A 3 -27.96 0.99 3.04
N LYS A 4 -28.52 0.04 3.83
CA LYS A 4 -27.72 -0.91 4.61
C LYS A 4 -26.98 -1.91 3.71
N ALA A 5 -27.62 -2.36 2.63
CA ALA A 5 -26.98 -3.25 1.66
C ALA A 5 -25.82 -2.54 0.93
N LEU A 6 -26.01 -1.27 0.57
CA LEU A 6 -24.99 -0.44 -0.07
C LEU A 6 -23.76 -0.22 0.84
N VAL A 7 -23.99 0.12 2.12
CA VAL A 7 -22.91 0.26 3.11
C VAL A 7 -22.13 -1.04 3.28
N TRP A 8 -22.80 -2.19 3.21
CA TRP A 8 -22.15 -3.49 3.35
C TRP A 8 -21.25 -3.81 2.15
N THR A 9 -21.72 -3.53 0.93
CA THR A 9 -20.90 -3.68 -0.28
C THR A 9 -19.72 -2.71 -0.30
N ASP A 10 -19.90 -1.48 0.19
CA ASP A 10 -18.84 -0.47 0.28
C ASP A 10 -17.74 -0.89 1.28
N THR A 11 -18.14 -1.45 2.42
CA THR A 11 -17.21 -1.97 3.44
C THR A 11 -16.34 -3.11 2.87
N ILE A 12 -16.93 -4.02 2.11
CA ILE A 12 -16.18 -5.11 1.45
C ILE A 12 -15.25 -4.54 0.38
N GLN A 13 -15.73 -3.59 -0.43
CA GLN A 13 -14.92 -2.98 -1.48
C GLN A 13 -13.66 -2.32 -0.90
N ILE A 14 -13.80 -1.52 0.16
CA ILE A 14 -12.65 -0.92 0.85
C ILE A 14 -11.72 -2.00 1.43
N SER A 15 -12.28 -3.05 2.04
CA SER A 15 -11.47 -4.13 2.62
C SER A 15 -10.62 -4.84 1.56
N VAL A 16 -11.21 -5.13 0.39
CA VAL A 16 -10.51 -5.78 -0.72
C VAL A 16 -9.46 -4.84 -1.33
N ILE A 17 -9.78 -3.55 -1.49
CA ILE A 17 -8.83 -2.56 -2.00
C ILE A 17 -7.64 -2.40 -1.06
N CYS A 18 -7.88 -2.26 0.24
CA CYS A 18 -6.80 -2.19 1.24
C CYS A 18 -5.94 -3.47 1.24
N GLY A 19 -6.57 -4.65 1.20
CA GLY A 19 -5.86 -5.92 1.13
C GLY A 19 -5.01 -6.05 -0.14
N GLY A 20 -5.57 -5.71 -1.30
CA GLY A 20 -4.87 -5.71 -2.57
C GLY A 20 -3.69 -4.74 -2.58
N LEU A 21 -3.88 -3.53 -2.05
CA LEU A 21 -2.81 -2.53 -1.93
C LEU A 21 -1.67 -3.04 -1.03
N CYS A 22 -1.99 -3.64 0.11
CA CYS A 22 -1.00 -4.25 0.99
C CYS A 22 -0.20 -5.35 0.29
N ILE A 23 -0.86 -6.21 -0.50
CA ILE A 23 -0.19 -7.26 -1.28
C ILE A 23 0.75 -6.64 -2.32
N ILE A 24 0.30 -5.63 -3.07
CA ILE A 24 1.13 -4.95 -4.07
C ILE A 24 2.34 -4.28 -3.42
N ILE A 25 2.16 -3.62 -2.27
CA ILE A 25 3.27 -3.02 -1.52
C ILE A 25 4.29 -4.09 -1.13
N VAL A 26 3.86 -5.21 -0.54
CA VAL A 26 4.77 -6.28 -0.12
C VAL A 26 5.51 -6.89 -1.32
N LEU A 27 4.83 -7.11 -2.44
CA LEU A 27 5.46 -7.60 -3.67
C LEU A 27 6.46 -6.59 -4.23
N GLY A 28 6.10 -5.30 -4.27
CA GLY A 28 6.98 -4.22 -4.70
C GLY A 28 8.22 -4.10 -3.83
N LEU A 29 8.06 -4.22 -2.50
CA LEU A 29 9.17 -4.23 -1.56
C LEU A 29 10.10 -5.43 -1.78
N ARG A 30 9.55 -6.63 -2.01
CA ARG A 30 10.36 -7.81 -2.33
C ARG A 30 11.10 -7.66 -3.66
N ALA A 31 10.44 -7.12 -4.69
CA ALA A 31 11.03 -6.89 -5.99
C ALA A 31 12.13 -5.82 -5.95
N ALA A 32 11.98 -4.79 -5.10
CA ALA A 32 12.94 -3.71 -4.92
C ALA A 32 14.13 -4.08 -4.00
N GLY A 33 14.23 -5.33 -3.52
CA GLY A 33 15.35 -5.76 -2.64
C GLY A 33 15.09 -5.58 -1.14
N GLY A 34 13.86 -5.26 -0.74
CA GLY A 34 13.42 -5.09 0.64
C GLY A 34 13.12 -3.64 1.02
N LEU A 35 12.54 -3.44 2.22
CA LEU A 35 12.25 -2.11 2.77
C LEU A 35 13.52 -1.25 2.90
N PHE A 36 14.60 -1.83 3.39
CA PHE A 36 15.86 -1.11 3.59
C PHE A 36 16.47 -0.63 2.28
N GLU A 37 16.35 -1.44 1.22
CA GLU A 37 16.85 -1.08 -0.10
C GLU A 37 16.03 0.05 -0.73
N VAL A 38 14.71 0.07 -0.54
CA VAL A 38 13.85 1.19 -0.95
C VAL A 38 14.24 2.49 -0.23
N PHE A 39 14.54 2.43 1.07
CA PHE A 39 15.03 3.59 1.80
C PHE A 39 16.42 4.03 1.35
N ARG A 40 17.35 3.10 1.07
CA ARG A 40 18.68 3.38 0.53
C ARG A 40 18.61 4.07 -0.83
N ILE A 41 17.76 3.57 -1.74
CA ILE A 41 17.54 4.18 -3.07
C ILE A 41 16.90 5.57 -2.92
N ALA A 42 15.98 5.75 -1.98
CA ALA A 42 15.37 7.06 -1.72
C ALA A 42 16.38 8.07 -1.15
N ASP A 43 17.29 7.62 -0.31
CA ASP A 43 18.39 8.41 0.26
C ASP A 43 19.44 8.77 -0.81
N GLU A 44 19.91 7.79 -1.59
CA GLU A 44 20.83 8.02 -2.71
C GLU A 44 20.23 8.88 -3.82
N GLY A 45 18.91 8.79 -4.01
CA GLY A 45 18.16 9.65 -4.92
C GLY A 45 17.96 11.08 -4.42
N GLY A 46 18.46 11.42 -3.23
CA GLY A 46 18.29 12.73 -2.60
C GLY A 46 16.83 13.07 -2.27
N ARG A 47 15.95 12.07 -2.23
CA ARG A 47 14.50 12.23 -1.96
C ARG A 47 14.17 12.10 -0.48
N LEU A 48 15.07 11.48 0.30
CA LEU A 48 14.92 11.33 1.74
C LEU A 48 15.54 12.55 2.45
N ILE A 49 14.85 13.68 2.43
CA ILE A 49 15.25 14.87 3.19
C ILE A 49 14.84 14.65 4.64
N LEU A 50 15.67 13.93 5.39
CA LEU A 50 15.58 13.87 6.85
C LEU A 50 16.38 15.08 7.37
N PHE A 51 15.62 16.10 7.81
CA PHE A 51 16.05 17.40 8.37
C PHE A 51 16.51 18.46 7.36
#